data_AF-A0A7T8GYI7-F1
#
_entry.id   AF-A0A7T8GYI7-F1
#
_cell.length_a   1.000
_cell.length_b   1.000
_cell.length_c   1.000
_cell.angle_alpha   90.00
_cell.angle_beta   90.00
_cell.angle_gamma   90.00
#
_symmetry.space_group_name_H-M   'P 1'
#
loop_
_entity.id
_entity.type
_entity.pdbx_description
1 polymer ?
#
loop_
_entity_poly.entity_id
_entity_poly.type
_entity_poly.pdbx_seq_one_letter_code
_entity_poly.pdbx_strand_id
1 'polypeptide(L)'
;MESHTNNENKIKDDVKDSLKSVVLFTKSSSCSNIRGRLSGQQLPMWVQGVLLYNSPCAGWKNSSSHWMDGLSMMSSFGIHKRGLDISYTKKTLRSEESNRENTTETPVPVDTSEGNAVSIYEPTTQTRFNGGFKKLPSFEKNMEIKDNCNSAFYHFGDLVMATHESAFDRVVDPDFLETRDLIDMSHLFCLKSAVPLKDHNGDYYNLAASMVTGNKYHFIKFKRPSSEVIYGSNNFPSETKFVATIPSRFPGHIGYFHTFGMTDNYLIFCEQPLAYQVDKLKRHKSEGKSFRDCLEWIPQERNHFHIVDKKSGRSLEMNYTTDRPYFFFNFVNCYESGGHLVVDIWSTMGLNQSKIMRFVLPLNYTDEGINLNPSQWGDATAIRRNEIINLLPSVLTRDAGMENPRINPYFNFRRYNYTYVVGWIHGMNPKNPYSNAITKIDVESSVMTSWKTDNEDEHPSEIVFVPNPAWTTEDDGILISCVSNARNGPGSYLVFINARNMQEVARVHFDEAIPFGVHTHFIQRFL
;
A
#
# COMPACT_ATOMS: atom_id res chain seq x y z
N MET A 1 30.85 9.22 10.11
CA MET A 1 30.71 7.80 9.72
C MET A 1 30.37 6.92 10.91
N GLU A 2 31.02 7.05 12.07
CA GLU A 2 30.65 6.29 13.30
C GLU A 2 29.32 6.72 13.96
N SER A 3 28.86 7.95 13.73
CA SER A 3 27.59 8.45 14.29
C SER A 3 26.33 7.94 13.58
N HIS A 4 26.42 7.52 12.31
CA HIS A 4 25.29 7.00 11.54
C HIS A 4 25.07 5.51 11.80
N THR A 5 26.14 4.72 11.86
CA THR A 5 26.09 3.28 12.18
C THR A 5 25.64 3.00 13.61
N ASN A 6 26.02 3.84 14.58
CA ASN A 6 25.53 3.72 15.96
C ASN A 6 24.04 4.07 16.09
N ASN A 7 23.51 4.98 15.26
CA ASN A 7 22.08 5.28 15.24
C ASN A 7 21.29 4.14 14.59
N GLU A 8 21.76 3.58 13.47
CA GLU A 8 21.10 2.44 12.80
C GLU A 8 21.03 1.18 13.66
N ASN A 9 22.08 0.87 14.44
CA ASN A 9 22.06 -0.29 15.33
C ASN A 9 21.13 -0.07 16.54
N LYS A 10 21.10 1.14 17.11
CA LYS A 10 20.18 1.47 18.20
C LYS A 10 18.72 1.49 17.73
N ILE A 11 18.47 1.97 16.50
CA ILE A 11 17.18 1.94 15.83
C ILE A 11 16.72 0.49 15.54
N LYS A 12 17.63 -0.40 15.14
CA LYS A 12 17.34 -1.83 14.97
C LYS A 12 16.88 -2.47 16.28
N ASP A 13 17.51 -2.14 17.40
CA ASP A 13 17.14 -2.69 18.71
C ASP A 13 15.79 -2.12 19.19
N ASP A 14 15.54 -0.82 19.03
CA ASP A 14 14.27 -0.18 19.40
C ASP A 14 13.06 -0.70 18.59
N VAL A 15 13.24 -0.96 17.28
CA VAL A 15 12.20 -1.58 16.42
C VAL A 15 11.99 -3.05 16.76
N LYS A 16 13.09 -3.76 17.03
CA LYS A 16 13.02 -5.19 17.34
C LYS A 16 12.36 -5.43 18.69
N ASP A 17 12.56 -4.56 19.68
CA ASP A 17 11.93 -4.67 20.99
C ASP A 17 10.49 -4.12 21.01
N SER A 18 10.17 -3.11 20.20
CA SER A 18 8.77 -2.69 19.98
C SER A 18 7.97 -3.76 19.23
N LEU A 19 8.49 -4.36 18.15
CA LEU A 19 7.79 -5.42 17.40
C LEU A 19 7.65 -6.73 18.18
N LYS A 20 8.61 -7.09 19.04
CA LYS A 20 8.55 -8.30 19.89
C LYS A 20 7.50 -8.23 21.00
N SER A 21 7.07 -7.03 21.39
CA SER A 21 6.19 -6.83 22.54
C SER A 21 4.72 -6.62 22.18
N VAL A 22 4.35 -6.58 20.89
CA VAL A 22 2.97 -6.26 20.52
C VAL A 22 2.09 -7.50 20.31
N VAL A 23 1.11 -7.63 21.21
CA VAL A 23 -0.06 -8.53 21.10
C VAL A 23 -0.86 -8.29 19.81
N LEU A 24 -0.63 -7.16 19.12
CA LEU A 24 -1.26 -6.79 17.85
C LEU A 24 -1.12 -7.86 16.74
N PHE A 25 -0.10 -8.72 16.82
CA PHE A 25 0.27 -9.67 15.76
C PHE A 25 -0.05 -11.13 16.06
N THR A 26 -0.49 -11.48 17.27
CA THR A 26 -0.62 -12.88 17.71
C THR A 26 -2.06 -13.40 17.71
N LYS A 27 -3.07 -12.54 17.49
CA LYS A 27 -4.49 -12.90 17.60
C LYS A 27 -5.08 -13.38 16.26
N SER A 28 -4.90 -14.66 15.97
CA SER A 28 -5.25 -15.31 14.70
C SER A 28 -6.53 -16.17 14.71
N SER A 29 -7.36 -16.13 15.76
CA SER A 29 -8.64 -16.85 15.77
C SER A 29 -9.61 -16.29 14.72
N SER A 30 -10.26 -17.16 13.97
CA SER A 30 -11.34 -16.76 13.05
C SER A 30 -12.64 -16.53 13.81
N CYS A 31 -13.45 -15.58 13.37
CA CYS A 31 -14.79 -15.32 13.89
C CYS A 31 -15.73 -14.94 12.73
N SER A 32 -17.04 -15.08 12.93
CA SER A 32 -18.02 -14.78 11.90
C SER A 32 -19.23 -14.08 12.48
N ASN A 33 -19.63 -12.99 11.82
CA ASN A 33 -20.85 -12.24 12.10
C ASN A 33 -21.00 -11.81 13.58
N ILE A 34 -19.90 -11.38 14.20
CA ILE A 34 -19.90 -10.83 15.54
C ILE A 34 -20.57 -9.47 15.51
N ARG A 35 -21.63 -9.29 16.31
CA ARG A 35 -22.35 -8.04 16.38
C ARG A 35 -21.56 -7.01 17.20
N GLY A 36 -21.33 -5.85 16.61
CA GLY A 36 -20.68 -4.72 17.27
C GLY A 36 -21.60 -3.98 18.24
N ARG A 37 -21.03 -3.47 19.32
CA ARG A 37 -21.71 -2.56 20.25
C ARG A 37 -21.36 -1.11 19.88
N LEU A 38 -22.33 -0.44 19.26
CA LEU A 38 -22.22 0.96 18.85
C LEU A 38 -22.41 1.90 20.06
N SER A 39 -21.55 2.92 20.18
CA SER A 39 -21.69 4.04 21.10
C SER A 39 -21.41 5.37 20.38
N GLY A 40 -21.96 6.46 20.90
CA GLY A 40 -21.87 7.79 20.29
C GLY A 40 -23.16 8.20 19.57
N GLN A 41 -23.02 9.05 18.56
CA GLN A 41 -24.14 9.57 17.75
C GLN A 41 -24.56 8.54 16.69
N GLN A 42 -25.76 8.71 16.14
CA GLN A 42 -26.19 7.91 14.99
C GLN A 42 -25.33 8.24 13.77
N LEU A 43 -24.81 7.22 13.10
CA LEU A 43 -24.07 7.38 11.85
C LEU A 43 -24.96 7.97 10.76
N PRO A 44 -24.43 8.81 9.86
CA PRO A 44 -25.16 9.27 8.69
C PRO A 44 -25.68 8.08 7.87
N MET A 45 -26.93 8.16 7.41
CA MET A 45 -27.61 7.02 6.77
C MET A 45 -26.92 6.49 5.51
N TRP A 46 -26.12 7.33 4.85
CA TRP A 46 -25.37 6.97 3.64
C TRP A 46 -24.09 6.18 3.94
N VAL A 47 -23.64 6.11 5.20
CA VAL A 47 -22.52 5.25 5.60
C VAL A 47 -23.03 3.81 5.67
N GLN A 48 -22.97 3.12 4.53
CA GLN A 48 -23.45 1.74 4.39
C GLN A 48 -22.58 0.99 3.38
N GLY A 49 -22.16 -0.23 3.72
CA GLY A 49 -21.16 -0.91 2.93
C GLY A 49 -20.40 -1.98 3.68
N VAL A 50 -19.24 -2.35 3.13
CA VAL A 50 -18.30 -3.28 3.76
C VAL A 50 -16.93 -2.64 3.78
N LEU A 51 -16.36 -2.51 4.99
CA LEU A 51 -14.95 -2.21 5.16
C LEU A 51 -14.17 -3.52 5.20
N LEU A 52 -13.22 -3.67 4.29
CA LEU A 52 -12.27 -4.76 4.24
C LEU A 52 -10.91 -4.29 4.73
N TYR A 53 -10.24 -5.17 5.47
CA TYR A 53 -8.98 -4.88 6.13
C TYR A 53 -8.12 -6.14 6.22
N ASN A 54 -6.83 -6.06 5.89
CA ASN A 54 -5.96 -7.24 5.83
C ASN A 54 -4.80 -7.11 6.81
N SER A 55 -4.57 -8.17 7.59
CA SER A 55 -3.57 -8.21 8.66
C SER A 55 -2.60 -9.36 8.45
N PRO A 56 -1.27 -9.13 8.42
CA PRO A 56 -0.28 -10.20 8.31
C PRO A 56 -0.01 -10.76 9.72
N CYS A 57 -0.94 -11.55 10.23
CA CYS A 57 -0.89 -12.03 11.61
C CYS A 57 -1.38 -13.49 11.79
N ALA A 58 -1.96 -14.10 10.76
CA ALA A 58 -2.33 -15.50 10.85
C ALA A 58 -1.04 -16.35 10.92
N GLY A 59 -1.07 -17.40 11.75
CA GLY A 59 0.09 -18.29 11.94
C GLY A 59 1.33 -17.64 12.59
N TRP A 60 1.22 -16.40 13.09
CA TRP A 60 2.36 -15.67 13.66
C TRP A 60 3.06 -16.45 14.78
N LYS A 61 4.39 -16.53 14.71
CA LYS A 61 5.24 -17.26 15.66
C LYS A 61 6.36 -16.36 16.15
N ASN A 62 6.95 -16.70 17.30
CA ASN A 62 8.11 -15.99 17.84
C ASN A 62 9.34 -16.03 16.90
N SER A 63 9.34 -16.94 15.91
CA SER A 63 10.36 -17.03 14.86
C SER A 63 10.12 -16.10 13.66
N SER A 64 8.92 -15.52 13.52
CA SER A 64 8.65 -14.48 12.53
C SER A 64 9.53 -13.27 12.86
N SER A 65 10.19 -12.70 11.86
CA SER A 65 11.17 -11.63 12.11
C SER A 65 10.88 -10.32 11.37
N HIS A 66 9.78 -10.29 10.62
CA HIS A 66 9.14 -9.10 10.10
C HIS A 66 7.62 -9.21 10.14
N TRP A 67 6.92 -8.08 10.29
CA TRP A 67 5.46 -8.03 10.39
C TRP A 67 4.75 -8.62 9.16
N MET A 68 5.25 -8.36 7.96
CA MET A 68 4.69 -8.91 6.71
C MET A 68 4.92 -10.42 6.51
N ASP A 69 5.66 -11.09 7.41
CA ASP A 69 5.82 -12.56 7.39
C ASP A 69 4.55 -13.28 7.85
N GLY A 70 3.59 -12.59 8.48
CA GLY A 70 2.35 -13.23 8.89
C GLY A 70 1.46 -13.60 7.70
N LEU A 71 0.74 -14.72 7.82
CA LEU A 71 -0.26 -15.09 6.83
C LEU A 71 -1.41 -14.06 6.82
N SER A 72 -2.07 -13.92 5.67
CA SER A 72 -3.22 -13.02 5.53
C SER A 72 -4.35 -13.43 6.46
N MET A 73 -4.71 -12.50 7.33
CA MET A 73 -5.90 -12.52 8.15
C MET A 73 -6.84 -11.43 7.66
N MET A 74 -7.83 -11.83 6.89
CA MET A 74 -8.82 -10.92 6.33
C MET A 74 -9.83 -10.55 7.41
N SER A 75 -10.22 -9.27 7.45
CA SER A 75 -11.24 -8.72 8.33
C SER A 75 -12.29 -7.97 7.50
N SER A 76 -13.55 -8.15 7.85
CA SER A 76 -14.71 -7.52 7.20
C SER A 76 -15.62 -6.90 8.26
N PHE A 77 -15.96 -5.62 8.06
CA PHE A 77 -16.94 -4.90 8.86
C PHE A 77 -18.13 -4.53 7.96
N GLY A 78 -19.20 -5.30 8.08
CA GLY A 78 -20.45 -5.03 7.38
C GLY A 78 -21.23 -3.94 8.11
N ILE A 79 -21.46 -2.80 7.44
CA ILE A 79 -22.26 -1.69 7.95
C ILE A 79 -23.64 -1.78 7.29
N HIS A 80 -24.65 -2.12 8.08
CA HIS A 80 -26.00 -2.42 7.62
C HIS A 80 -27.03 -1.45 8.18
N LYS A 81 -28.24 -1.51 7.62
CA LYS A 81 -29.42 -0.78 8.13
C LYS A 81 -29.11 0.70 8.36
N ARG A 82 -28.47 1.36 7.38
CA ARG A 82 -28.12 2.80 7.44
C ARG A 82 -27.25 3.16 8.66
N GLY A 83 -26.26 2.32 8.94
CA GLY A 83 -25.29 2.53 10.03
C GLY A 83 -25.76 2.09 11.42
N LEU A 84 -26.93 1.45 11.55
CA LEU A 84 -27.48 1.02 12.85
C LEU A 84 -26.97 -0.34 13.33
N ASP A 85 -26.39 -1.13 12.43
CA ASP A 85 -25.98 -2.51 12.73
C ASP A 85 -24.65 -2.78 12.05
N ILE A 86 -23.61 -3.05 12.85
CA ILE A 86 -22.25 -3.31 12.36
C ILE A 86 -21.87 -4.73 12.77
N SER A 87 -21.55 -5.57 11.78
CA SER A 87 -21.08 -6.94 11.97
C SER A 87 -19.59 -7.05 11.68
N TYR A 88 -18.89 -7.91 12.39
CA TYR A 88 -17.46 -8.19 12.19
C TYR A 88 -17.21 -9.68 11.92
N THR A 89 -16.47 -9.95 10.86
CA THR A 89 -16.01 -11.28 10.46
C THR A 89 -14.51 -11.21 10.24
N LYS A 90 -13.77 -12.23 10.69
CA LYS A 90 -12.33 -12.35 10.45
C LYS A 90 -11.97 -13.78 10.10
N LYS A 91 -11.23 -13.99 9.02
CA LYS A 91 -10.86 -15.32 8.51
C LYS A 91 -9.49 -15.32 7.85
N THR A 92 -8.70 -16.37 8.12
CA THR A 92 -7.43 -16.59 7.42
C THR A 92 -7.69 -16.87 5.94
N LEU A 93 -6.91 -16.23 5.06
CA LEU A 93 -6.93 -16.52 3.63
C LEU A 93 -6.39 -17.93 3.37
N ARG A 94 -7.14 -18.74 2.62
CA ARG A 94 -6.69 -20.07 2.19
C ARG A 94 -5.72 -19.99 1.00
N SER A 95 -4.52 -19.49 1.23
CA SER A 95 -3.40 -19.52 0.28
C SER A 95 -2.71 -20.89 0.25
N GLU A 96 -1.80 -21.12 -0.70
CA GLU A 96 -0.97 -22.33 -0.69
C GLU A 96 -0.16 -22.44 0.61
N GLU A 97 0.38 -21.33 1.13
CA GLU A 97 1.16 -21.32 2.37
C GLU A 97 0.30 -21.72 3.57
N SER A 98 -0.90 -21.16 3.69
CA SER A 98 -1.80 -21.48 4.80
C SER A 98 -2.22 -22.96 4.81
N ASN A 99 -2.39 -23.56 3.62
CA ASN A 99 -2.72 -24.98 3.49
C ASN A 99 -1.53 -25.87 3.86
N ARG A 100 -0.30 -25.46 3.51
CA ARG A 100 0.93 -26.17 3.91
C ARG A 100 1.11 -26.11 5.43
N GLU A 101 0.95 -24.94 6.06
CA GLU A 101 1.00 -24.82 7.53
C GLU A 101 0.00 -25.73 8.27
N ASN A 102 -1.19 -25.94 7.71
CA ASN A 102 -2.21 -26.81 8.30
C ASN A 102 -1.95 -28.33 8.10
N THR A 103 -1.00 -28.71 7.25
CA THR A 103 -0.76 -30.12 6.86
C THR A 103 0.59 -30.68 7.30
N THR A 104 1.55 -29.82 7.68
CA THR A 104 2.87 -30.26 8.15
C THR A 104 3.04 -30.01 9.65
N GLU A 105 3.49 -31.03 10.41
CA GLU A 105 3.88 -30.87 11.84
C GLU A 105 5.11 -29.93 12.01
N THR A 106 5.76 -29.58 10.91
CA THR A 106 6.87 -28.62 10.83
C THR A 106 6.48 -27.42 9.95
N PRO A 107 6.52 -26.18 10.48
CA PRO A 107 5.97 -25.01 9.80
C PRO A 107 6.80 -24.46 8.63
N VAL A 108 6.11 -23.82 7.67
CA VAL A 108 6.71 -23.21 6.47
C VAL A 108 6.71 -21.68 6.61
N PRO A 109 7.88 -21.00 6.63
CA PRO A 109 7.97 -19.54 6.67
C PRO A 109 7.43 -18.84 5.40
N VAL A 110 6.85 -17.65 5.56
CA VAL A 110 6.27 -16.82 4.49
C VAL A 110 7.32 -15.85 3.95
N ASP A 111 7.71 -16.01 2.69
CA ASP A 111 8.69 -15.12 2.04
C ASP A 111 7.95 -13.94 1.41
N THR A 112 8.07 -12.75 2.00
CA THR A 112 7.54 -11.49 1.43
C THR A 112 8.67 -10.52 1.11
N SER A 113 8.45 -9.60 0.17
CA SER A 113 9.36 -8.52 -0.22
C SER A 113 9.86 -7.68 0.95
N GLU A 114 9.01 -7.54 1.97
CA GLU A 114 9.26 -6.76 3.18
C GLU A 114 9.74 -7.65 4.35
N GLY A 115 9.58 -8.97 4.20
CA GLY A 115 9.72 -9.99 5.22
C GLY A 115 11.11 -10.57 5.45
N ASN A 116 11.36 -11.15 6.63
CA ASN A 116 12.53 -11.97 6.94
C ASN A 116 12.02 -13.35 7.39
N ALA A 117 11.58 -14.19 6.47
CA ALA A 117 11.30 -15.59 6.79
C ALA A 117 12.31 -16.49 6.08
N VAL A 118 13.33 -16.90 6.83
CA VAL A 118 14.37 -17.86 6.43
C VAL A 118 13.69 -19.19 6.08
N SER A 119 13.71 -19.60 4.81
CA SER A 119 13.40 -20.99 4.45
C SER A 119 14.58 -21.87 4.86
N ILE A 120 14.40 -22.63 5.94
CA ILE A 120 15.20 -23.83 6.18
C ILE A 120 14.34 -24.99 5.68
N TYR A 121 14.50 -25.46 4.43
CA TYR A 121 14.22 -26.87 4.09
C TYR A 121 14.87 -27.32 2.77
N GLU A 122 15.44 -28.53 2.84
CA GLU A 122 16.07 -29.30 1.76
C GLU A 122 15.07 -29.74 0.67
N PRO A 123 15.51 -29.90 -0.59
CA PRO A 123 14.63 -30.19 -1.71
C PRO A 123 14.16 -31.65 -1.67
N THR A 124 12.91 -31.93 -1.31
CA THR A 124 12.32 -33.24 -1.62
C THR A 124 10.88 -33.16 -2.16
N THR A 125 10.73 -33.89 -3.28
CA THR A 125 9.52 -34.37 -3.95
C THR A 125 8.63 -33.37 -4.72
N GLN A 126 8.87 -33.41 -6.05
CA GLN A 126 7.99 -32.94 -7.11
C GLN A 126 6.60 -33.57 -6.99
N THR A 127 5.54 -32.76 -6.86
CA THR A 127 4.19 -33.17 -7.26
C THR A 127 3.92 -32.58 -8.65
N ARG A 128 3.84 -33.49 -9.63
CA ARG A 128 3.51 -33.19 -11.02
C ARG A 128 2.01 -32.96 -11.13
N PHE A 129 1.58 -31.75 -11.49
CA PHE A 129 0.28 -31.58 -12.16
C PHE A 129 0.49 -31.67 -13.67
N ASN A 130 -0.04 -32.74 -14.25
CA ASN A 130 -0.14 -32.93 -15.69
C ASN A 130 -1.36 -32.13 -16.20
N GLY A 131 -1.11 -30.93 -16.70
CA GLY A 131 -2.06 -30.16 -17.51
C GLY A 131 -1.26 -29.39 -18.56
N GLY A 132 -1.58 -29.59 -19.84
CA GLY A 132 -0.78 -29.13 -20.96
C GLY A 132 -0.76 -27.61 -21.13
N PHE A 133 0.13 -26.93 -20.41
CA PHE A 133 0.62 -25.60 -20.73
C PHE A 133 2.13 -25.68 -20.97
N LYS A 134 2.62 -24.99 -22.00
CA LYS A 134 4.05 -24.95 -22.35
C LYS A 134 4.84 -24.56 -21.09
N LYS A 135 5.75 -25.43 -20.66
CA LYS A 135 6.66 -25.20 -19.51
C LYS A 135 7.25 -23.79 -19.60
N LEU A 136 6.97 -22.95 -18.60
CA LEU A 136 7.65 -21.67 -18.47
C LEU A 136 9.16 -21.88 -18.26
N PRO A 137 10.02 -20.93 -18.69
CA PRO A 137 11.46 -21.02 -18.52
C PRO A 137 11.83 -21.22 -17.04
N SER A 138 12.95 -21.92 -16.79
CA SER A 138 13.47 -22.28 -15.47
C SER A 138 13.68 -21.12 -14.48
N PHE A 139 13.64 -19.87 -14.95
CA PHE A 139 13.82 -18.66 -14.14
C PHE A 139 12.68 -18.45 -13.12
N GLU A 140 11.43 -18.62 -13.50
CA GLU A 140 10.28 -18.44 -12.60
C GLU A 140 10.14 -19.58 -11.58
N LYS A 141 10.66 -20.76 -11.92
CA LYS A 141 10.63 -21.91 -11.01
C LYS A 141 11.54 -21.73 -9.78
N ASN A 142 12.47 -20.78 -9.83
CA ASN A 142 13.44 -20.50 -8.76
C ASN A 142 13.05 -19.30 -7.88
N MET A 143 12.14 -18.44 -8.35
CA MET A 143 11.48 -17.42 -7.53
C MET A 143 10.09 -17.96 -7.18
N GLU A 144 9.98 -18.72 -6.09
CA GLU A 144 8.67 -19.21 -5.60
C GLU A 144 7.90 -18.03 -5.01
N ILE A 145 7.28 -17.24 -5.88
CA ILE A 145 6.46 -16.11 -5.52
C ILE A 145 5.11 -16.64 -5.04
N LYS A 146 4.64 -16.12 -3.91
CA LYS A 146 3.60 -16.71 -3.07
C LYS A 146 2.26 -15.97 -3.17
N ASP A 147 1.16 -16.66 -2.85
CA ASP A 147 -0.21 -16.16 -2.97
C ASP A 147 -0.84 -15.78 -1.63
N ASN A 148 -0.01 -15.49 -0.62
CA ASN A 148 -0.45 -15.07 0.72
C ASN A 148 -1.36 -13.83 0.71
N CYS A 149 -1.24 -12.93 -0.27
CA CYS A 149 -2.13 -11.78 -0.49
C CYS A 149 -2.50 -10.99 0.78
N ASN A 150 -1.51 -10.66 1.63
CA ASN A 150 -1.69 -10.08 2.96
C ASN A 150 -1.60 -8.53 3.02
N SER A 151 -1.54 -7.84 1.87
CA SER A 151 -1.42 -6.37 1.83
C SER A 151 -2.78 -5.66 1.79
N ALA A 152 -3.51 -5.81 0.69
CA ALA A 152 -4.64 -4.93 0.37
C ALA A 152 -5.81 -5.69 -0.25
N PHE A 153 -6.91 -4.96 -0.45
CA PHE A 153 -8.02 -5.39 -1.27
C PHE A 153 -8.28 -4.38 -2.39
N TYR A 154 -8.77 -4.87 -3.52
CA TYR A 154 -9.40 -4.03 -4.54
C TYR A 154 -10.60 -4.77 -5.15
N HIS A 155 -11.40 -4.07 -5.95
CA HIS A 155 -12.51 -4.69 -6.68
C HIS A 155 -12.34 -4.49 -8.18
N PHE A 156 -12.72 -5.50 -8.96
CA PHE A 156 -12.80 -5.44 -10.42
C PHE A 156 -14.11 -6.07 -10.87
N GLY A 157 -15.05 -5.23 -11.30
CA GLY A 157 -16.42 -5.66 -11.59
C GLY A 157 -17.10 -6.12 -10.30
N ASP A 158 -17.59 -7.35 -10.31
CA ASP A 158 -18.17 -8.06 -9.16
C ASP A 158 -17.14 -8.83 -8.33
N LEU A 159 -15.88 -8.90 -8.77
CA LEU A 159 -14.81 -9.53 -8.00
C LEU A 159 -14.27 -8.61 -6.92
N VAL A 160 -14.04 -9.18 -5.74
CA VAL A 160 -13.23 -8.59 -4.68
C VAL A 160 -11.96 -9.42 -4.57
N MET A 161 -10.82 -8.74 -4.58
CA MET A 161 -9.50 -9.33 -4.75
C MET A 161 -8.65 -9.00 -3.52
N ALA A 162 -8.16 -10.01 -2.81
CA ALA A 162 -7.02 -9.86 -1.90
C ALA A 162 -5.73 -9.87 -2.72
N THR A 163 -4.80 -8.96 -2.42
CA THR A 163 -3.56 -8.77 -3.19
C THR A 163 -2.34 -8.56 -2.28
N HIS A 164 -1.16 -8.84 -2.84
CA HIS A 164 0.16 -8.47 -2.34
C HIS A 164 1.02 -8.01 -3.53
N GLU A 165 2.32 -7.76 -3.31
CA GLU A 165 3.27 -7.33 -4.33
C GLU A 165 3.74 -8.44 -5.31
N SER A 166 3.07 -9.60 -5.29
CA SER A 166 3.32 -10.74 -6.19
C SER A 166 2.44 -10.71 -7.45
N ALA A 167 2.71 -11.61 -8.40
CA ALA A 167 1.88 -11.81 -9.58
C ALA A 167 0.51 -12.51 -9.33
N PHE A 168 0.20 -12.80 -8.07
CA PHE A 168 -0.98 -13.57 -7.67
C PHE A 168 -1.94 -12.71 -6.87
N ASP A 169 -3.23 -12.92 -7.12
CA ASP A 169 -4.32 -12.36 -6.33
C ASP A 169 -5.33 -13.47 -6.01
N ARG A 170 -6.06 -13.32 -4.89
CA ARG A 170 -7.13 -14.26 -4.49
C ARG A 170 -8.49 -13.58 -4.52
N VAL A 171 -9.44 -14.18 -5.21
CA VAL A 171 -10.84 -13.76 -5.14
C VAL A 171 -11.38 -14.09 -3.75
N VAL A 172 -12.11 -13.16 -3.14
CA VAL A 172 -12.69 -13.32 -1.81
C VAL A 172 -14.15 -12.89 -1.77
N ASP A 173 -14.93 -13.55 -0.92
CA ASP A 173 -16.26 -13.07 -0.56
C ASP A 173 -16.12 -11.91 0.45
N PRO A 174 -16.63 -10.71 0.18
CA PRO A 174 -16.44 -9.57 1.10
C PRO A 174 -17.25 -9.68 2.40
N ASP A 175 -18.32 -10.48 2.46
CA ASP A 175 -19.18 -10.61 3.64
C ASP A 175 -18.71 -11.73 4.57
N PHE A 176 -18.38 -12.88 3.97
CA PHE A 176 -18.05 -14.11 4.69
C PHE A 176 -16.56 -14.43 4.69
N LEU A 177 -15.77 -13.70 3.88
CA LEU A 177 -14.32 -13.88 3.75
C LEU A 177 -13.93 -15.29 3.27
N GLU A 178 -14.80 -15.95 2.51
CA GLU A 178 -14.46 -17.20 1.84
C GLU A 178 -13.45 -16.93 0.72
N THR A 179 -12.26 -17.55 0.83
CA THR A 179 -11.29 -17.58 -0.27
C THR A 179 -11.83 -18.42 -1.42
N ARG A 180 -11.79 -17.84 -2.61
CA ARG A 180 -12.22 -18.43 -3.89
C ARG A 180 -11.01 -18.55 -4.82
N ASP A 181 -11.23 -18.34 -6.11
CA ASP A 181 -10.25 -18.61 -7.16
C ASP A 181 -8.95 -17.80 -7.03
N LEU A 182 -7.88 -18.38 -7.58
CA LEU A 182 -6.60 -17.70 -7.82
C LEU A 182 -6.67 -16.96 -9.15
N ILE A 183 -6.25 -15.69 -9.17
CA ILE A 183 -5.91 -14.97 -10.39
C ILE A 183 -4.39 -15.00 -10.54
N ASP A 184 -3.94 -15.73 -11.55
CA ASP A 184 -2.53 -15.87 -11.92
C ASP A 184 -2.19 -14.90 -13.04
N MET A 185 -1.26 -13.97 -12.77
CA MET A 185 -0.69 -13.04 -13.74
C MET A 185 0.81 -13.25 -13.93
N SER A 186 1.36 -14.38 -13.49
CA SER A 186 2.79 -14.68 -13.54
C SER A 186 3.36 -14.73 -14.96
N HIS A 187 2.51 -15.04 -15.95
CA HIS A 187 2.87 -14.98 -17.37
C HIS A 187 3.10 -13.55 -17.88
N LEU A 188 2.60 -12.52 -17.18
CA LEU A 188 2.80 -11.12 -17.52
C LEU A 188 4.02 -10.52 -16.81
N PHE A 189 4.15 -10.76 -15.51
CA PHE A 189 5.13 -10.12 -14.64
C PHE A 189 5.36 -10.93 -13.37
N CYS A 190 6.41 -10.63 -12.61
CA CYS A 190 6.70 -11.32 -11.34
C CYS A 190 6.29 -10.49 -10.11
N LEU A 191 6.37 -9.16 -10.19
CA LEU A 191 6.02 -8.25 -9.09
C LEU A 191 5.04 -7.19 -9.57
N LYS A 192 4.16 -6.70 -8.68
CA LYS A 192 3.24 -5.58 -8.95
C LYS A 192 3.04 -4.72 -7.71
N SER A 193 2.52 -3.51 -7.86
CA SER A 193 2.01 -2.76 -6.71
C SER A 193 0.73 -3.43 -6.20
N ALA A 194 0.59 -3.52 -4.87
CA ALA A 194 -0.63 -4.01 -4.23
C ALA A 194 -1.80 -3.01 -4.30
N VAL A 195 -1.56 -1.79 -4.82
CA VAL A 195 -2.55 -0.70 -4.85
C VAL A 195 -2.81 -0.29 -6.31
N PRO A 196 -3.63 -1.04 -7.07
CA PRO A 196 -4.03 -0.62 -8.41
C PRO A 196 -4.85 0.67 -8.36
N LEU A 197 -4.65 1.56 -9.33
CA LEU A 197 -5.35 2.83 -9.43
C LEU A 197 -6.48 2.76 -10.46
N LYS A 198 -7.68 3.22 -10.07
CA LYS A 198 -8.85 3.29 -10.95
C LYS A 198 -9.08 4.73 -11.38
N ASP A 199 -9.00 5.03 -12.68
CA ASP A 199 -9.21 6.38 -13.21
C ASP A 199 -10.70 6.78 -13.26
N HIS A 200 -10.97 8.03 -13.64
CA HIS A 200 -12.34 8.56 -13.74
C HIS A 200 -13.19 7.89 -14.83
N ASN A 201 -12.57 7.24 -15.82
CA ASN A 201 -13.29 6.44 -16.83
C ASN A 201 -13.65 5.05 -16.30
N GLY A 202 -13.11 4.67 -15.15
CA GLY A 202 -13.26 3.37 -14.52
C GLY A 202 -12.25 2.33 -14.99
N ASP A 203 -11.25 2.73 -15.78
CA ASP A 203 -10.15 1.86 -16.18
C ASP A 203 -9.17 1.71 -15.00
N TYR A 204 -8.62 0.51 -14.85
CA TYR A 204 -7.65 0.20 -13.79
C TYR A 204 -6.24 0.20 -14.38
N TYR A 205 -5.30 0.73 -13.62
CA TYR A 205 -3.88 0.78 -13.94
C TYR A 205 -3.08 0.17 -12.80
N ASN A 206 -1.96 -0.46 -13.11
CA ASN A 206 -1.00 -0.91 -12.10
C ASN A 206 0.44 -0.77 -12.62
N LEU A 207 1.41 -0.73 -11.72
CA LEU A 207 2.84 -0.83 -12.02
C LEU A 207 3.29 -2.25 -11.69
N ALA A 208 4.01 -2.86 -12.63
CA ALA A 208 4.53 -4.23 -12.51
C ALA A 208 5.99 -4.30 -12.95
N ALA A 209 6.68 -5.38 -12.59
CA ALA A 209 8.05 -5.65 -13.04
C ALA A 209 8.24 -7.09 -13.51
N SER A 210 9.09 -7.25 -14.52
CA SER A 210 9.54 -8.54 -15.04
C SER A 210 11.06 -8.59 -15.09
N MET A 211 11.61 -9.81 -14.95
CA MET A 211 13.05 -10.09 -14.99
C MET A 211 13.42 -11.18 -16.00
N VAL A 212 12.44 -11.77 -16.70
CA VAL A 212 12.65 -12.91 -17.61
C VAL A 212 13.41 -12.50 -18.87
N THR A 213 13.05 -11.36 -19.48
CA THR A 213 13.65 -10.84 -20.72
C THR A 213 14.46 -9.56 -20.48
N GLY A 214 15.03 -9.46 -19.29
CA GLY A 214 15.69 -8.26 -18.75
C GLY A 214 14.86 -7.60 -17.64
N ASN A 215 15.50 -6.71 -16.88
CA ASN A 215 14.90 -6.01 -15.74
C ASN A 215 14.08 -4.83 -16.26
N LYS A 216 12.76 -4.97 -16.24
CA LYS A 216 11.84 -3.98 -16.83
C LYS A 216 10.64 -3.76 -15.91
N TYR A 217 10.14 -2.54 -15.93
CA TYR A 217 8.85 -2.17 -15.37
C TYR A 217 7.82 -2.04 -16.48
N HIS A 218 6.57 -2.30 -16.14
CA HIS A 218 5.43 -2.25 -17.05
C HIS A 218 4.29 -1.51 -16.38
N PHE A 219 3.75 -0.51 -17.06
CA PHE A 219 2.41 -0.01 -16.73
C PHE A 219 1.39 -0.93 -17.38
N ILE A 220 0.56 -1.60 -16.58
CA ILE A 220 -0.52 -2.46 -17.04
C ILE A 220 -1.85 -1.68 -16.97
N LYS A 221 -2.77 -2.01 -17.88
CA LYS A 221 -4.13 -1.45 -17.90
C LYS A 221 -5.15 -2.57 -17.99
N PHE A 222 -6.15 -2.57 -17.11
CA PHE A 222 -7.37 -3.34 -17.29
C PHE A 222 -8.50 -2.39 -17.63
N LYS A 223 -9.19 -2.64 -18.75
CA LYS A 223 -10.34 -1.82 -19.12
C LYS A 223 -11.42 -1.92 -18.06
N ARG A 224 -12.20 -0.85 -17.92
CA ARG A 224 -13.37 -0.80 -17.05
C ARG A 224 -14.20 -2.08 -17.23
N PRO A 225 -14.53 -2.77 -16.13
CA PRO A 225 -15.36 -3.96 -16.17
C PRO A 225 -16.74 -3.64 -16.75
N SER A 226 -17.24 -4.50 -17.64
CA SER A 226 -18.60 -4.39 -18.17
C SER A 226 -19.60 -4.83 -17.11
N SER A 227 -20.71 -4.09 -16.96
CA SER A 227 -21.80 -4.49 -16.07
C SER A 227 -22.58 -5.72 -16.56
N GLU A 228 -22.39 -6.12 -17.82
CA GLU A 228 -23.03 -7.28 -18.43
C GLU A 228 -22.24 -8.59 -18.21
N VAL A 229 -21.02 -8.49 -17.68
CA VAL A 229 -20.13 -9.63 -17.48
C VAL A 229 -20.02 -9.92 -15.99
N ILE A 230 -20.29 -11.18 -15.62
CA ILE A 230 -19.95 -11.73 -14.31
C ILE A 230 -18.51 -12.20 -14.41
N TYR A 231 -17.61 -11.54 -13.70
CA TYR A 231 -16.19 -11.87 -13.73
C TYR A 231 -15.88 -13.03 -12.79
N GLY A 232 -14.84 -13.76 -13.13
CA GLY A 232 -14.29 -14.92 -12.44
C GLY A 232 -12.85 -15.14 -12.90
N SER A 233 -12.18 -16.15 -12.36
CA SER A 233 -10.79 -16.44 -12.72
C SER A 233 -10.58 -16.69 -14.22
N ASN A 234 -11.51 -17.39 -14.85
CA ASN A 234 -11.39 -17.80 -16.25
C ASN A 234 -11.63 -16.66 -17.26
N ASN A 235 -12.20 -15.52 -16.85
CA ASN A 235 -12.51 -14.40 -17.74
C ASN A 235 -11.98 -13.05 -17.22
N PHE A 236 -11.17 -13.05 -16.15
CA PHE A 236 -10.40 -11.87 -15.76
C PHE A 236 -9.47 -11.48 -16.93
N PRO A 237 -9.34 -10.18 -17.26
CA PRO A 237 -8.60 -9.75 -18.46
C PRO A 237 -7.07 -9.82 -18.29
N SER A 238 -6.55 -10.98 -17.93
CA SER A 238 -5.11 -11.27 -17.74
C SER A 238 -4.30 -11.34 -19.04
N GLU A 239 -4.94 -11.21 -20.20
CA GLU A 239 -4.29 -11.13 -21.52
C GLU A 239 -4.04 -9.67 -21.96
N THR A 240 -4.04 -8.73 -21.01
CA THR A 240 -3.89 -7.31 -21.32
C THR A 240 -2.49 -6.93 -21.83
N LYS A 241 -2.43 -5.87 -22.64
CA LYS A 241 -1.16 -5.30 -23.12
C LYS A 241 -0.64 -4.25 -22.15
N PHE A 242 0.68 -4.15 -22.04
CA PHE A 242 1.32 -3.04 -21.34
C PHE A 242 1.07 -1.72 -22.05
N VAL A 243 0.75 -0.68 -21.28
CA VAL A 243 0.65 0.70 -21.75
C VAL A 243 2.04 1.22 -22.13
N ALA A 244 3.03 0.94 -21.29
CA ALA A 244 4.42 1.28 -21.53
C ALA A 244 5.35 0.28 -20.82
N THR A 245 6.59 0.21 -21.30
CA THR A 245 7.66 -0.59 -20.70
C THR A 245 8.87 0.30 -20.48
N ILE A 246 9.42 0.28 -19.26
CA ILE A 246 10.54 1.11 -18.84
C ILE A 246 11.68 0.17 -18.41
N PRO A 247 12.90 0.28 -18.96
CA PRO A 247 14.03 -0.50 -18.48
C PRO A 247 14.46 -0.04 -17.09
N SER A 248 14.94 -0.97 -16.26
CA SER A 248 15.66 -0.61 -15.04
C SER A 248 16.88 0.23 -15.38
N ARG A 249 17.07 1.35 -14.67
CA ARG A 249 18.28 2.17 -14.84
C ARG A 249 19.51 1.56 -14.15
N PHE A 250 19.29 0.57 -13.28
CA PHE A 250 20.34 -0.04 -12.47
C PHE A 250 20.81 -1.37 -13.10
N PRO A 251 22.06 -1.45 -13.60
CA PRO A 251 22.60 -2.69 -14.14
C PRO A 251 22.53 -3.84 -13.12
N GLY A 252 21.97 -4.97 -13.51
CA GLY A 252 21.83 -6.15 -12.64
C GLY A 252 20.81 -6.02 -11.50
N HIS A 253 20.08 -4.90 -11.43
CA HIS A 253 19.10 -4.63 -10.38
C HIS A 253 17.71 -4.28 -10.95
N ILE A 254 16.70 -4.40 -10.10
CA ILE A 254 15.34 -3.89 -10.34
C ILE A 254 14.90 -3.11 -9.09
N GLY A 255 14.55 -1.84 -9.27
CA GLY A 255 14.13 -0.93 -8.20
C GLY A 255 12.87 -1.42 -7.49
N TYR A 256 12.85 -1.26 -6.18
CA TYR A 256 11.67 -1.51 -5.35
C TYR A 256 10.64 -0.40 -5.54
N PHE A 257 9.38 -0.79 -5.73
CA PHE A 257 8.24 0.11 -5.83
C PHE A 257 7.07 -0.47 -5.05
N HIS A 258 6.43 0.37 -4.26
CA HIS A 258 5.25 -0.01 -3.48
C HIS A 258 3.96 0.56 -4.09
N THR A 259 4.00 1.82 -4.54
CA THR A 259 2.91 2.49 -5.27
C THR A 259 3.46 3.31 -6.44
N PHE A 260 2.55 3.81 -7.27
CA PHE A 260 2.85 4.68 -8.42
C PHE A 260 1.83 5.82 -8.48
N GLY A 261 2.14 6.85 -9.26
CA GLY A 261 1.26 8.00 -9.45
C GLY A 261 0.50 7.96 -10.77
N MET A 262 -0.62 8.65 -10.83
CA MET A 262 -1.42 8.81 -12.04
C MET A 262 -2.09 10.19 -12.05
N THR A 263 -2.28 10.78 -13.21
CA THR A 263 -3.21 11.90 -13.45
C THR A 263 -4.29 11.47 -14.45
N ASP A 264 -5.15 12.40 -14.86
CA ASP A 264 -6.06 12.13 -15.97
C ASP A 264 -5.30 11.75 -17.26
N ASN A 265 -4.15 12.36 -17.54
CA ASN A 265 -3.37 12.15 -18.78
C ASN A 265 -2.05 11.37 -18.62
N TYR A 266 -1.47 11.26 -17.43
CA TYR A 266 -0.12 10.68 -17.26
C TYR A 266 -0.05 9.55 -16.23
N LEU A 267 0.85 8.59 -16.46
CA LEU A 267 1.31 7.61 -15.47
C LEU A 267 2.70 8.00 -15.00
N ILE A 268 2.95 7.87 -13.69
CA ILE A 268 4.13 8.42 -13.02
C ILE A 268 4.78 7.30 -12.21
N PHE A 269 6.03 6.97 -12.53
CA PHE A 269 6.84 6.04 -11.75
C PHE A 269 8.08 6.76 -11.23
N CYS A 270 8.22 6.81 -9.90
CA CYS A 270 9.41 7.37 -9.24
C CYS A 270 10.35 6.23 -8.84
N GLU A 271 11.39 5.99 -9.64
CA GLU A 271 12.38 4.93 -9.39
C GLU A 271 13.35 5.38 -8.29
N GLN A 272 13.17 4.83 -7.09
CA GLN A 272 13.96 5.16 -5.90
C GLN A 272 15.28 4.34 -5.82
N PRO A 273 16.31 4.82 -5.10
CA PRO A 273 17.61 4.15 -4.99
C PRO A 273 17.63 2.99 -3.98
N LEU A 274 16.54 2.23 -3.91
CA LEU A 274 16.45 0.94 -3.23
C LEU A 274 16.06 -0.09 -4.29
N ALA A 275 16.90 -1.11 -4.52
CA ALA A 275 16.68 -2.06 -5.60
C ALA A 275 17.06 -3.48 -5.21
N TYR A 276 16.35 -4.47 -5.76
CA TYR A 276 16.73 -5.86 -5.65
C TYR A 276 17.92 -6.17 -6.56
N GLN A 277 18.93 -6.83 -6.01
CA GLN A 277 19.99 -7.45 -6.81
C GLN A 277 19.42 -8.75 -7.41
N VAL A 278 19.36 -8.83 -8.74
CA VAL A 278 18.61 -9.88 -9.45
C VAL A 278 19.24 -11.28 -9.33
N ASP A 279 20.56 -11.41 -9.27
CA ASP A 279 21.23 -12.69 -9.01
C ASP A 279 21.13 -13.14 -7.54
N LYS A 280 20.98 -12.21 -6.59
CA LYS A 280 20.59 -12.55 -5.21
C LYS A 280 19.16 -13.08 -5.20
N LEU A 281 18.22 -12.41 -5.87
CA LEU A 281 16.85 -12.92 -6.03
C LEU A 281 16.80 -14.31 -6.67
N LYS A 282 17.65 -14.63 -7.64
CA LYS A 282 17.69 -15.98 -8.24
C LYS A 282 18.16 -17.07 -7.27
N ARG A 283 19.01 -16.73 -6.29
CA ARG A 283 19.67 -17.69 -5.38
C ARG A 283 19.18 -17.63 -3.94
N HIS A 284 18.37 -16.64 -3.57
CA HIS A 284 17.95 -16.36 -2.19
C HIS A 284 17.53 -17.63 -1.45
N LYS A 285 16.63 -18.43 -2.04
CA LYS A 285 16.16 -19.69 -1.47
C LYS A 285 17.28 -20.70 -1.20
N SER A 286 18.15 -20.94 -2.18
CA SER A 286 19.29 -21.86 -2.00
C SER A 286 20.31 -21.37 -0.96
N GLU A 287 20.28 -20.08 -0.64
CA GLU A 287 21.12 -19.44 0.37
C GLU A 287 20.40 -19.22 1.71
N GLY A 288 19.14 -19.67 1.86
CA GLY A 288 18.33 -19.43 3.05
C GLY A 288 18.05 -17.95 3.32
N LYS A 289 18.06 -17.11 2.28
CA LYS A 289 17.81 -15.66 2.34
C LYS A 289 16.39 -15.32 1.92
N SER A 290 15.87 -14.24 2.48
CA SER A 290 14.58 -13.64 2.12
C SER A 290 14.68 -12.70 0.91
N PHE A 291 13.54 -12.25 0.40
CA PHE A 291 13.52 -11.15 -0.57
C PHE A 291 14.16 -9.87 0.00
N ARG A 292 13.94 -9.56 1.28
CA ARG A 292 14.54 -8.38 1.93
C ARG A 292 16.07 -8.41 1.91
N ASP A 293 16.69 -9.58 2.09
CA ASP A 293 18.16 -9.75 2.03
C ASP A 293 18.73 -9.48 0.62
N CYS A 294 17.86 -9.43 -0.39
CA CYS A 294 18.22 -9.13 -1.77
C CYS A 294 18.12 -7.62 -2.09
N LEU A 295 17.57 -6.80 -1.21
CA LEU A 295 17.49 -5.35 -1.37
C LEU A 295 18.83 -4.68 -1.08
N GLU A 296 19.22 -3.76 -1.95
CA GLU A 296 20.41 -2.93 -1.82
C GLU A 296 20.04 -1.46 -1.98
N TRP A 297 20.53 -0.64 -1.05
CA TRP A 297 20.50 0.81 -1.20
C TRP A 297 21.66 1.22 -2.10
N ILE A 298 21.38 2.07 -3.11
CA ILE A 298 22.35 2.55 -4.10
C ILE A 298 22.64 4.03 -3.81
N PRO A 299 23.55 4.35 -2.87
CA PRO A 299 23.65 5.69 -2.28
C PRO A 299 24.14 6.78 -3.24
N GLN A 300 24.74 6.42 -4.37
CA GLN A 300 25.18 7.36 -5.40
C GLN A 300 24.03 7.85 -6.29
N GLU A 301 22.87 7.19 -6.21
CA GLU A 301 21.72 7.44 -7.08
C GLU A 301 20.66 8.29 -6.37
N ARG A 302 19.92 9.09 -7.15
CA ARG A 302 18.81 9.94 -6.69
C ARG A 302 17.51 9.47 -7.34
N ASN A 303 16.34 9.80 -6.81
CA ASN A 303 15.08 9.34 -7.41
C ASN A 303 14.90 9.92 -8.81
N HIS A 304 14.38 9.10 -9.72
CA HIS A 304 14.10 9.49 -11.10
C HIS A 304 12.61 9.32 -11.42
N PHE A 305 11.95 10.35 -11.94
CA PHE A 305 10.55 10.26 -12.34
C PHE A 305 10.44 9.92 -13.83
N HIS A 306 9.93 8.72 -14.11
CA HIS A 306 9.50 8.29 -15.42
C HIS A 306 8.04 8.70 -15.63
N ILE A 307 7.78 9.48 -16.67
CA ILE A 307 6.44 9.99 -17.01
C ILE A 307 6.00 9.39 -18.33
N VAL A 308 4.80 8.80 -18.37
CA VAL A 308 4.23 8.17 -19.57
C VAL A 308 2.89 8.80 -19.89
N ASP A 309 2.68 9.22 -21.13
CA ASP A 309 1.38 9.66 -21.63
C ASP A 309 0.42 8.46 -21.73
N LYS A 310 -0.71 8.50 -21.00
CA LYS A 310 -1.67 7.39 -20.87
C LYS A 310 -2.27 6.97 -22.21
N LYS A 311 -2.42 7.91 -23.14
CA LYS A 311 -3.12 7.68 -24.41
C LYS A 311 -2.22 7.00 -25.43
N SER A 312 -1.00 7.48 -25.58
CA SER A 312 -0.04 7.01 -26.58
C SER A 312 0.89 5.92 -26.05
N GLY A 313 1.04 5.80 -24.73
CA GLY A 313 2.01 4.90 -24.09
C GLY A 313 3.46 5.38 -24.25
N ARG A 314 3.69 6.60 -24.74
CA ARG A 314 5.03 7.15 -24.94
C ARG A 314 5.55 7.78 -23.64
N SER A 315 6.78 7.45 -23.30
CA SER A 315 7.51 8.16 -22.25
C SER A 315 7.81 9.58 -22.70
N LEU A 316 7.71 10.54 -21.77
CA LEU A 316 8.24 11.87 -21.99
C LEU A 316 9.78 11.81 -21.97
N GLU A 317 10.41 12.61 -22.82
CA GLU A 317 11.88 12.66 -22.94
C GLU A 317 12.57 13.44 -21.79
N MET A 318 11.78 14.06 -20.92
CA MET A 318 12.27 14.87 -19.81
C MET A 318 12.85 13.98 -18.70
N ASN A 319 14.08 14.27 -18.27
CA ASN A 319 14.78 13.53 -17.22
C ASN A 319 14.68 14.29 -15.90
N TYR A 320 13.69 13.92 -15.08
CA TYR A 320 13.48 14.52 -13.77
C TYR A 320 14.19 13.73 -12.69
N THR A 321 15.11 14.38 -11.98
CA THR A 321 15.84 13.78 -10.86
C THR A 321 15.69 14.63 -9.61
N THR A 322 15.53 14.00 -8.46
CA THR A 322 15.44 14.73 -7.18
C THR A 322 16.77 15.37 -6.76
N ASP A 323 16.73 16.35 -5.87
CA ASP A 323 17.92 17.02 -5.32
C ASP A 323 18.83 16.05 -4.56
N ARG A 324 18.24 15.06 -3.88
CA ARG A 324 18.90 14.03 -3.06
C ARG A 324 18.11 12.72 -3.12
N PRO A 325 18.65 11.58 -2.64
CA PRO A 325 17.86 10.36 -2.54
C PRO A 325 16.74 10.48 -1.49
N TYR A 326 15.59 9.93 -1.83
CA TYR A 326 14.40 9.78 -1.00
C TYR A 326 13.94 8.32 -0.99
N PHE A 327 13.60 7.81 0.18
CA PHE A 327 12.86 6.56 0.33
C PHE A 327 11.38 6.85 0.60
N PHE A 328 10.49 6.11 -0.04
CA PHE A 328 9.05 6.28 0.11
C PHE A 328 8.29 4.99 -0.21
N PHE A 329 7.08 4.89 0.35
CA PHE A 329 6.15 3.81 0.02
C PHE A 329 4.94 4.32 -0.77
N ASN A 330 4.32 5.41 -0.33
CA ASN A 330 3.01 5.84 -0.81
C ASN A 330 3.08 7.18 -1.56
N PHE A 331 2.58 7.20 -2.80
CA PHE A 331 2.05 8.42 -3.40
C PHE A 331 0.81 8.86 -2.61
N VAL A 332 0.67 10.17 -2.40
CA VAL A 332 -0.53 10.78 -1.82
C VAL A 332 -1.55 11.04 -2.91
N ASN A 333 -1.17 11.86 -3.89
CA ASN A 333 -1.96 12.20 -5.06
C ASN A 333 -1.06 12.82 -6.12
N CYS A 334 -1.50 12.78 -7.38
CA CYS A 334 -0.87 13.52 -8.47
C CYS A 334 -1.92 14.27 -9.26
N TYR A 335 -1.62 15.46 -9.78
CA TYR A 335 -2.57 16.17 -10.64
C TYR A 335 -1.86 17.11 -11.61
N GLU A 336 -2.57 17.54 -12.63
CA GLU A 336 -2.08 18.49 -13.64
C GLU A 336 -2.52 19.91 -13.30
N SER A 337 -1.61 20.89 -13.39
CA SER A 337 -1.95 22.30 -13.19
C SER A 337 -0.96 23.21 -13.90
N GLY A 338 -1.45 24.13 -14.73
CA GLY A 338 -0.64 25.18 -15.36
C GLY A 338 0.58 24.65 -16.14
N GLY A 339 0.44 23.53 -16.87
CA GLY A 339 1.55 22.92 -17.62
C GLY A 339 2.57 22.16 -16.76
N HIS A 340 2.21 21.81 -15.52
CA HIS A 340 3.04 21.03 -14.62
C HIS A 340 2.28 19.80 -14.11
N LEU A 341 3.02 18.76 -13.73
CA LEU A 341 2.54 17.69 -12.87
C LEU A 341 2.91 18.01 -11.43
N VAL A 342 1.93 18.02 -10.54
CA VAL A 342 2.12 18.09 -9.09
C VAL A 342 2.08 16.67 -8.56
N VAL A 343 3.11 16.27 -7.83
CA VAL A 343 3.31 14.91 -7.33
C VAL A 343 3.58 14.97 -5.84
N ASP A 344 2.60 14.58 -5.05
CA ASP A 344 2.71 14.54 -3.59
C ASP A 344 3.03 13.10 -3.15
N ILE A 345 4.12 12.92 -2.40
CA ILE A 345 4.61 11.62 -1.92
C ILE A 345 4.81 11.67 -0.42
N TRP A 346 4.44 10.59 0.26
CA TRP A 346 4.81 10.35 1.65
C TRP A 346 6.17 9.65 1.71
N SER A 347 7.20 10.43 2.01
CA SER A 347 8.58 9.96 2.09
C SER A 347 8.97 9.70 3.55
N THR A 348 9.77 8.65 3.78
CA THR A 348 10.33 8.32 5.09
C THR A 348 11.85 8.16 4.98
N MET A 349 12.60 9.15 5.45
CA MET A 349 14.07 9.12 5.51
C MET A 349 14.59 8.54 6.83
N GLY A 350 13.75 7.77 7.53
CA GLY A 350 13.98 7.18 8.85
C GLY A 350 12.68 7.13 9.65
N LEU A 351 12.60 6.21 10.63
CA LEU A 351 11.38 5.83 11.36
C LEU A 351 10.64 6.94 12.13
N ASN A 352 11.13 8.17 12.18
CA ASN A 352 10.44 9.30 12.81
C ASN A 352 10.56 10.58 11.96
N GLN A 353 10.97 10.43 10.70
CA GLN A 353 11.29 11.54 9.81
C GLN A 353 10.39 11.56 8.58
N SER A 354 9.30 10.81 8.60
CA SER A 354 8.37 10.80 7.50
C SER A 354 7.75 12.19 7.31
N LYS A 355 7.61 12.63 6.05
CA LYS A 355 6.95 13.90 5.67
C LYS A 355 6.19 13.73 4.35
N ILE A 356 5.23 14.62 4.09
CA ILE A 356 4.61 14.75 2.77
C ILE A 356 5.40 15.78 1.96
N MET A 357 5.90 15.34 0.80
CA MET A 357 6.75 16.11 -0.09
C MET A 357 6.03 16.33 -1.42
N ARG A 358 5.95 17.59 -1.86
CA ARG A 358 5.41 18.01 -3.16
C ARG A 358 6.52 18.25 -4.16
N PHE A 359 6.60 17.40 -5.17
CA PHE A 359 7.43 17.62 -6.35
C PHE A 359 6.58 18.24 -7.46
N VAL A 360 7.09 19.25 -8.15
CA VAL A 360 6.38 19.89 -9.28
C VAL A 360 7.24 19.77 -10.53
N LEU A 361 6.71 19.04 -11.52
CA LEU A 361 7.40 18.58 -12.72
C LEU A 361 6.90 19.36 -13.95
N PRO A 362 7.73 20.24 -14.53
CA PRO A 362 7.38 21.06 -15.70
C PRO A 362 7.27 20.25 -17.00
N LEU A 363 6.09 20.18 -17.64
CA LEU A 363 5.84 19.27 -18.79
C LEU A 363 6.44 19.70 -20.13
N ASN A 364 6.59 21.01 -20.39
CA ASN A 364 7.04 21.53 -21.69
C ASN A 364 7.94 22.76 -21.54
N TYR A 365 9.22 22.56 -21.26
CA TYR A 365 10.16 23.66 -20.97
C TYR A 365 11.55 23.40 -21.56
N THR A 366 12.17 24.46 -22.09
CA THR A 366 13.49 24.41 -22.72
C THR A 366 14.52 25.31 -22.04
N ASP A 367 14.09 26.22 -21.16
CA ASP A 367 14.98 27.15 -20.47
C ASP A 367 15.95 26.45 -19.52
N GLU A 368 17.18 26.97 -19.44
CA GLU A 368 18.28 26.40 -18.67
C GLU A 368 18.71 27.34 -17.53
N GLY A 369 19.09 26.78 -16.39
CA GLY A 369 19.66 27.53 -15.27
C GLY A 369 18.69 28.39 -14.46
N ILE A 370 17.40 28.41 -14.81
CA ILE A 370 16.34 29.12 -14.08
C ILE A 370 15.40 28.14 -13.37
N ASN A 371 14.66 28.63 -12.38
CA ASN A 371 13.58 27.85 -11.76
C ASN A 371 12.34 27.86 -12.67
N LEU A 372 11.98 26.67 -13.15
CA LEU A 372 10.82 26.43 -14.03
C LEU A 372 9.50 26.39 -13.24
N ASN A 373 9.55 26.28 -11.91
CA ASN A 373 8.38 26.33 -11.06
C ASN A 373 8.19 27.76 -10.53
N PRO A 374 7.18 28.53 -10.99
CA PRO A 374 6.91 29.86 -10.48
C PRO A 374 6.49 29.83 -8.99
N SER A 375 6.50 30.99 -8.35
CA SER A 375 6.30 31.16 -6.89
C SER A 375 5.01 30.57 -6.31
N GLN A 376 4.02 30.22 -7.14
CA GLN A 376 2.77 29.57 -6.71
C GLN A 376 2.97 28.16 -6.13
N TRP A 377 4.15 27.55 -6.28
CA TRP A 377 4.44 26.18 -5.84
C TRP A 377 5.22 26.10 -4.51
N GLY A 378 5.21 27.18 -3.73
CA GLY A 378 5.95 27.26 -2.46
C GLY A 378 7.45 27.10 -2.69
N ASP A 379 8.08 26.23 -1.92
CA ASP A 379 9.52 25.98 -1.98
C ASP A 379 9.92 24.98 -3.09
N ALA A 380 8.95 24.41 -3.82
CA ALA A 380 9.24 23.44 -4.85
C ALA A 380 9.92 24.12 -6.05
N THR A 381 11.09 23.63 -6.44
CA THR A 381 11.83 24.15 -7.60
C THR A 381 12.14 23.06 -8.61
N ALA A 382 12.25 23.45 -9.87
CA ALA A 382 12.69 22.59 -10.96
C ALA A 382 13.72 23.37 -11.77
N ILE A 383 14.99 22.99 -11.69
CA ILE A 383 16.08 23.68 -12.40
C ILE A 383 16.70 22.74 -13.41
N ARG A 384 16.54 23.07 -14.69
CA ARG A 384 17.18 22.35 -15.78
C ARG A 384 18.67 22.68 -15.85
N ARG A 385 19.51 21.65 -15.94
CA ARG A 385 20.94 21.73 -16.24
C ARG A 385 21.28 20.61 -17.22
N ASN A 386 21.69 20.96 -18.43
CA ASN A 386 21.82 20.05 -19.56
C ASN A 386 20.50 19.28 -19.82
N GLU A 387 20.57 17.95 -19.78
CA GLU A 387 19.44 17.04 -20.00
C GLU A 387 18.63 16.77 -18.72
N ILE A 388 19.13 17.15 -17.54
CA ILE A 388 18.53 16.82 -16.25
C ILE A 388 17.76 18.01 -15.69
N ILE A 389 16.54 17.76 -15.24
CA ILE A 389 15.76 18.69 -14.41
C ILE A 389 15.89 18.25 -12.95
N ASN A 390 16.60 19.06 -12.17
CA ASN A 390 16.79 18.82 -10.75
C ASN A 390 15.59 19.38 -9.98
N LEU A 391 14.91 18.50 -9.25
CA LEU A 391 13.72 18.81 -8.46
C LEU A 391 14.06 18.98 -6.98
N LEU A 392 13.70 20.13 -6.40
CA LEU A 392 13.62 20.32 -4.96
C LEU A 392 12.13 20.25 -4.56
N PRO A 393 11.73 19.41 -3.60
CA PRO A 393 10.34 19.37 -3.16
C PRO A 393 9.99 20.51 -2.20
N SER A 394 8.72 20.91 -2.19
CA SER A 394 8.14 21.64 -1.06
C SER A 394 7.68 20.65 0.01
N VAL A 395 7.94 20.95 1.28
CA VAL A 395 7.48 20.12 2.41
C VAL A 395 6.10 20.60 2.83
N LEU A 396 5.08 19.74 2.76
CA LEU A 396 3.69 20.14 3.07
C LEU A 396 3.34 20.04 4.56
N THR A 397 4.15 19.32 5.34
CA THR A 397 3.94 19.08 6.77
C THR A 397 5.00 19.75 7.63
N ARG A 398 4.55 20.42 8.70
CA ARG A 398 5.43 21.04 9.70
C ARG A 398 6.19 19.95 10.46
N ASP A 399 5.43 19.06 11.07
CA ASP A 399 5.94 17.93 11.84
C ASP A 399 6.18 16.69 10.98
N ALA A 400 6.92 15.73 11.55
CA ALA A 400 7.24 14.45 10.93
C ALA A 400 6.64 13.28 11.73
N GLY A 401 6.64 12.08 11.14
CA GLY A 401 6.21 10.86 11.83
C GLY A 401 4.74 10.50 11.64
N MET A 402 4.12 10.97 10.56
CA MET A 402 2.82 10.47 10.08
C MET A 402 2.99 9.38 9.03
N GLU A 403 1.93 8.64 8.70
CA GLU A 403 1.89 7.45 7.84
C GLU A 403 0.53 7.34 7.13
N ASN A 404 0.47 6.47 6.10
CA ASN A 404 -0.74 6.06 5.37
C ASN A 404 -1.66 7.22 4.96
N PRO A 405 -1.15 8.17 4.15
CA PRO A 405 -1.95 9.28 3.65
C PRO A 405 -3.12 8.78 2.81
N ARG A 406 -4.28 9.41 3.02
CA ARG A 406 -5.53 9.17 2.30
C ARG A 406 -6.19 10.50 1.99
N ILE A 407 -6.95 10.53 0.90
CA ILE A 407 -7.69 11.72 0.45
C ILE A 407 -9.14 11.34 0.15
N ASN A 408 -9.98 12.33 -0.10
CA ASN A 408 -11.30 12.06 -0.65
C ASN A 408 -11.15 11.44 -2.05
N PRO A 409 -11.68 10.23 -2.31
CA PRO A 409 -11.50 9.54 -3.58
C PRO A 409 -12.05 10.29 -4.80
N TYR A 410 -12.99 11.23 -4.63
CA TYR A 410 -13.47 12.10 -5.73
C TYR A 410 -12.42 13.12 -6.22
N PHE A 411 -11.33 13.29 -5.46
CA PHE A 411 -10.22 14.20 -5.76
C PHE A 411 -8.95 13.46 -6.14
N ASN A 412 -8.98 12.13 -6.26
CA ASN A 412 -7.90 11.39 -6.90
C ASN A 412 -7.63 11.98 -8.29
N PHE A 413 -6.35 12.16 -8.60
CA PHE A 413 -5.89 12.65 -9.90
C PHE A 413 -6.21 14.13 -10.19
N ARG A 414 -6.75 14.85 -9.19
CA ARG A 414 -7.17 16.25 -9.27
C ARG A 414 -6.53 17.08 -8.17
N ARG A 415 -6.54 18.40 -8.34
CA ARG A 415 -6.14 19.33 -7.27
C ARG A 415 -7.04 19.09 -6.05
N TYR A 416 -6.41 19.01 -4.88
CA TYR A 416 -7.02 18.67 -3.60
C TYR A 416 -6.39 19.55 -2.51
N ASN A 417 -7.09 19.73 -1.40
CA ASN A 417 -6.68 20.56 -0.27
C ASN A 417 -6.44 19.74 0.99
N TYR A 418 -7.03 18.55 1.13
CA TYR A 418 -6.99 17.78 2.37
C TYR A 418 -6.43 16.38 2.18
N THR A 419 -5.48 16.03 3.05
CA THR A 419 -5.08 14.64 3.27
C THR A 419 -5.23 14.27 4.74
N TYR A 420 -5.44 12.99 4.98
CA TYR A 420 -5.67 12.40 6.28
C TYR A 420 -4.62 11.32 6.50
N VAL A 421 -3.96 11.38 7.65
CA VAL A 421 -2.83 10.52 8.00
C VAL A 421 -3.03 9.92 9.38
N VAL A 422 -2.27 8.88 9.69
CA VAL A 422 -2.21 8.25 11.01
C VAL A 422 -0.79 8.25 11.55
N GLY A 423 -0.61 8.18 12.87
CA GLY A 423 0.70 7.86 13.46
C GLY A 423 0.77 6.38 13.78
N TRP A 424 1.05 5.58 12.75
CA TRP A 424 0.92 4.12 12.72
C TRP A 424 2.07 3.44 13.50
N ILE A 425 3.21 3.14 12.89
CA ILE A 425 4.39 2.55 13.58
C ILE A 425 5.23 3.65 14.27
N HIS A 426 5.26 4.85 13.70
CA HIS A 426 6.06 5.98 14.19
C HIS A 426 5.39 6.67 15.38
N GLY A 427 4.10 6.39 15.62
CA GLY A 427 3.33 6.86 16.77
C GLY A 427 3.69 6.17 18.09
N MET A 428 4.46 5.07 18.08
CA MET A 428 4.91 4.41 19.32
C MET A 428 5.91 5.25 20.11
N ASN A 429 6.42 6.35 19.53
CA ASN A 429 7.11 7.38 20.27
C ASN A 429 6.08 8.38 20.84
N PRO A 430 5.86 8.45 22.17
CA PRO A 430 4.87 9.33 22.76
C PRO A 430 5.13 10.83 22.50
N LYS A 431 6.36 11.17 22.08
CA LYS A 431 6.74 12.55 21.72
C LYS A 431 6.34 12.92 20.28
N ASN A 432 5.91 11.95 19.47
CA ASN A 432 5.46 12.20 18.11
C ASN A 432 4.06 12.86 18.14
N PRO A 433 3.85 14.02 17.50
CA PRO A 433 2.55 14.69 17.49
C PRO A 433 1.43 13.86 16.85
N TYR A 434 1.76 12.88 16.01
CA TYR A 434 0.80 11.97 15.37
C TYR A 434 0.57 10.68 16.17
N SER A 435 1.27 10.46 17.28
CA SER A 435 1.08 9.31 18.16
C SER A 435 -0.40 9.12 18.51
N ASN A 436 -0.90 7.91 18.26
CA ASN A 436 -2.27 7.47 18.53
C ASN A 436 -3.34 8.43 17.97
N ALA A 437 -3.05 9.03 16.82
CA ALA A 437 -3.86 10.08 16.22
C ALA A 437 -4.26 9.76 14.79
N ILE A 438 -5.43 10.28 14.40
CA ILE A 438 -5.84 10.47 13.01
C ILE A 438 -5.83 11.97 12.77
N THR A 439 -5.05 12.44 11.80
CA THR A 439 -4.81 13.87 11.57
C THR A 439 -5.22 14.28 10.16
N LYS A 440 -6.06 15.30 10.07
CA LYS A 440 -6.33 16.04 8.84
C LYS A 440 -5.26 17.10 8.64
N ILE A 441 -4.78 17.22 7.41
CA ILE A 441 -3.78 18.19 6.99
C ILE A 441 -4.35 18.96 5.81
N ASP A 442 -4.43 20.28 5.93
CA ASP A 442 -4.63 21.19 4.81
C ASP A 442 -3.28 21.38 4.10
N VAL A 443 -3.16 20.91 2.86
CA VAL A 443 -1.88 20.85 2.13
C VAL A 443 -1.41 22.19 1.59
N GLU A 444 -2.27 23.21 1.60
CA GLU A 444 -1.93 24.56 1.13
C GLU A 444 -1.49 25.46 2.30
N SER A 445 -2.13 25.33 3.46
CA SER A 445 -1.82 26.14 4.66
C SER A 445 -0.97 25.41 5.72
N SER A 446 -0.79 24.10 5.56
CA SER A 446 -0.18 23.19 6.54
C SER A 446 -0.88 23.19 7.91
N VAL A 447 -2.15 23.62 7.98
CA VAL A 447 -2.96 23.55 9.21
C VAL A 447 -3.33 22.09 9.48
N MET A 448 -3.19 21.67 10.73
CA MET A 448 -3.43 20.31 11.17
C MET A 448 -4.54 20.27 12.23
N THR A 449 -5.39 19.26 12.16
CA THR A 449 -6.41 18.99 13.18
C THR A 449 -6.47 17.50 13.41
N SER A 450 -6.40 17.06 14.67
CA SER A 450 -6.27 15.65 15.02
C SER A 450 -7.40 15.20 15.92
N TRP A 451 -7.89 13.99 15.65
CA TRP A 451 -8.51 13.14 16.65
C TRP A 451 -7.41 12.28 17.30
N LYS A 452 -7.44 12.11 18.61
CA LYS A 452 -6.47 11.30 19.37
C LYS A 452 -7.20 10.37 20.32
N THR A 453 -6.63 9.19 20.54
CA THR A 453 -7.08 8.31 21.61
C THR A 453 -6.64 8.88 22.97
N ASP A 454 -7.39 8.58 24.02
CA ASP A 454 -7.03 8.91 25.40
C ASP A 454 -6.14 7.82 26.04
N ASN A 455 -5.71 6.83 25.26
CA ASN A 455 -5.06 5.61 25.72
C ASN A 455 -3.78 5.34 24.92
N GLU A 456 -2.66 5.21 25.62
CA GLU A 456 -1.33 5.02 24.99
C GLU A 456 -1.19 3.69 24.25
N ASP A 457 -1.98 2.68 24.60
CA ASP A 457 -1.98 1.36 23.97
C ASP A 457 -2.93 1.25 22.77
N GLU A 458 -3.64 2.31 22.41
CA GLU A 458 -4.59 2.32 21.30
C GLU A 458 -3.96 2.93 20.05
N HIS A 459 -3.92 2.14 18.98
CA HIS A 459 -3.25 2.52 17.74
C HIS A 459 -4.23 2.48 16.56
N PRO A 460 -4.57 3.64 15.96
CA PRO A 460 -5.38 3.68 14.75
C PRO A 460 -4.59 3.11 13.56
N SER A 461 -5.26 2.30 12.75
CA SER A 461 -4.77 1.78 11.49
C SER A 461 -4.92 2.79 10.34
N GLU A 462 -4.55 2.38 9.12
CA GLU A 462 -4.96 3.11 7.93
C GLU A 462 -6.46 3.42 7.94
N ILE A 463 -6.80 4.63 7.48
CA ILE A 463 -8.16 5.13 7.39
C ILE A 463 -8.76 4.87 6.00
N VAL A 464 -10.09 4.83 5.93
CA VAL A 464 -10.81 5.05 4.67
C VAL A 464 -11.67 6.30 4.77
N PHE A 465 -11.68 7.10 3.70
CA PHE A 465 -12.59 8.23 3.56
C PHE A 465 -13.85 7.78 2.82
N VAL A 466 -15.00 7.86 3.47
CA VAL A 466 -16.31 7.62 2.86
C VAL A 466 -16.98 8.97 2.58
N PRO A 467 -17.07 9.42 1.32
CA PRO A 467 -17.63 10.72 1.00
C PRO A 467 -19.14 10.73 1.21
N ASN A 468 -19.67 11.86 1.67
CA ASN A 468 -21.09 12.13 1.59
C ASN A 468 -21.49 12.16 0.09
N PRO A 469 -22.48 11.37 -0.38
CA PRO A 469 -22.86 11.37 -1.79
C PRO A 469 -23.42 12.72 -2.26
N ALA A 470 -23.89 13.56 -1.34
CA ALA A 470 -24.32 14.93 -1.59
C ALA A 470 -23.29 15.98 -1.11
N TRP A 471 -22.01 15.62 -1.10
CA TRP A 471 -20.91 16.46 -0.60
C TRP A 471 -20.94 17.88 -1.18
N THR A 472 -20.68 18.87 -0.33
CA THR A 472 -20.53 20.28 -0.77
C THR A 472 -19.08 20.77 -0.67
N THR A 473 -18.25 20.07 0.11
CA THR A 473 -16.83 20.39 0.28
C THR A 473 -16.00 19.11 0.20
N GLU A 474 -14.71 19.24 -0.10
CA GLU A 474 -13.78 18.12 -0.23
C GLU A 474 -13.70 17.22 1.02
N ASP A 475 -13.86 17.82 2.21
CA ASP A 475 -13.81 17.15 3.51
C ASP A 475 -15.20 16.73 4.05
N ASP A 476 -16.24 16.78 3.23
CA ASP A 476 -17.60 16.34 3.59
C ASP A 476 -17.72 14.82 3.50
N GLY A 477 -17.36 14.15 4.60
CA GLY A 477 -17.37 12.70 4.68
C GLY A 477 -17.11 12.18 6.10
N ILE A 478 -17.02 10.86 6.19
CA ILE A 478 -16.68 10.14 7.41
C ILE A 478 -15.37 9.39 7.19
N LEU A 479 -14.43 9.55 8.11
CA LEU A 479 -13.25 8.70 8.22
C LEU A 479 -13.62 7.48 9.04
N ILE A 480 -13.22 6.30 8.58
CA ILE A 480 -13.37 5.05 9.31
C ILE A 480 -11.98 4.46 9.53
N SER A 481 -11.68 4.06 10.77
CA SER A 481 -10.42 3.40 11.13
C SER A 481 -10.65 2.29 12.13
N CYS A 482 -9.90 1.19 11.99
CA CYS A 482 -9.73 0.25 13.09
C CYS A 482 -8.79 0.88 14.11
N VAL A 483 -9.09 0.74 15.39
CA VAL A 483 -8.19 1.08 16.48
C VAL A 483 -7.88 -0.20 17.22
N SER A 484 -6.64 -0.64 17.13
CA SER A 484 -6.20 -1.87 17.78
C SER A 484 -5.56 -1.55 19.12
N ASN A 485 -5.89 -2.35 20.14
CA ASN A 485 -5.29 -2.21 21.46
C ASN A 485 -4.11 -3.17 21.61
N ALA A 486 -2.94 -2.65 22.02
CA ALA A 486 -1.70 -3.41 22.19
C ALA A 486 -1.69 -4.32 23.44
N ARG A 487 -2.65 -4.19 24.35
CA ARG A 487 -2.79 -5.07 25.52
C ARG A 487 -3.57 -6.36 25.18
N ASN A 488 -3.34 -7.39 26.00
CA ASN A 488 -4.12 -8.64 25.95
C ASN A 488 -5.57 -8.38 26.39
N GLY A 489 -6.55 -8.78 25.55
CA GLY A 489 -7.98 -8.64 25.84
C GLY A 489 -8.84 -8.05 24.70
N PRO A 490 -10.16 -7.96 24.91
CA PRO A 490 -11.08 -7.17 24.09
C PRO A 490 -10.84 -5.68 24.36
N GLY A 491 -10.86 -4.87 23.31
CA GLY A 491 -10.50 -3.45 23.43
C GLY A 491 -10.29 -2.76 22.10
N SER A 492 -10.08 -3.52 21.02
CA SER A 492 -10.11 -2.95 19.67
C SER A 492 -11.53 -2.49 19.30
N TYR A 493 -11.61 -1.43 18.50
CA TYR A 493 -12.88 -0.88 18.03
C TYR A 493 -12.74 -0.31 16.63
N LEU A 494 -13.88 -0.10 15.98
CA LEU A 494 -13.98 0.72 14.77
C LEU A 494 -14.39 2.13 15.18
N VAL A 495 -13.68 3.16 14.73
CA VAL A 495 -14.02 4.57 15.00
C VAL A 495 -14.52 5.25 13.73
N PHE A 496 -15.53 6.12 13.89
CA PHE A 496 -16.11 6.95 12.85
C PHE A 496 -15.91 8.42 13.21
N ILE A 497 -15.23 9.17 12.34
CA ILE A 497 -14.84 10.55 12.60
C ILE A 497 -15.37 11.44 11.48
N ASN A 498 -15.94 12.58 11.83
CA ASN A 498 -16.34 13.58 10.85
C ASN A 498 -15.08 14.20 10.23
N ALA A 499 -14.91 14.01 8.91
CA ALA A 499 -13.67 14.38 8.22
C ALA A 499 -13.46 15.90 8.09
N ARG A 500 -14.50 16.71 8.33
CA ARG A 500 -14.41 18.17 8.31
C ARG A 500 -13.83 18.71 9.61
N ASN A 501 -14.41 18.32 10.74
CA ASN A 501 -14.09 18.90 12.06
C ASN A 501 -13.28 17.99 12.97
N MET A 502 -12.96 16.76 12.52
CA MET A 502 -12.20 15.74 13.26
C MET A 502 -12.83 15.32 14.59
N GLN A 503 -14.13 15.57 14.77
CA GLN A 503 -14.87 15.08 15.94
C GLN A 503 -15.30 13.64 15.71
N GLU A 504 -15.18 12.83 16.76
CA GLU A 504 -15.73 11.49 16.77
C GLU A 504 -17.25 11.53 16.67
N VAL A 505 -17.80 10.76 15.74
CA VAL A 505 -19.25 10.56 15.58
C VAL A 505 -19.68 9.38 16.43
N ALA A 506 -19.01 8.24 16.26
CA ALA A 506 -19.33 7.00 16.95
C ALA A 506 -18.13 6.05 16.98
N ARG A 507 -18.21 5.05 17.84
CA ARG A 507 -17.31 3.89 17.82
C ARG A 507 -18.07 2.59 18.04
N VAL A 508 -17.49 1.49 17.57
CA VAL A 508 -18.09 0.16 17.65
C VAL A 508 -17.09 -0.80 18.27
N HIS A 509 -17.43 -1.34 19.43
CA HIS A 509 -16.63 -2.36 20.11
C HIS A 509 -17.06 -3.77 19.73
N PHE A 510 -16.09 -4.67 19.66
CA PHE A 510 -16.32 -6.10 19.43
C PHE A 510 -15.70 -6.90 20.57
N ASP A 511 -16.30 -8.06 20.86
CA ASP A 511 -15.73 -9.01 21.84
C ASP A 511 -14.52 -9.76 21.29
N GLU A 512 -14.34 -9.71 19.96
CA GLU A 512 -13.19 -10.25 19.26
C GLU A 512 -12.14 -9.17 19.00
N ALA A 513 -10.87 -9.58 19.02
CA ALA A 513 -9.80 -8.67 18.68
C ALA A 513 -9.73 -8.39 17.18
N ILE A 514 -9.43 -7.13 16.86
CA ILE A 514 -9.09 -6.68 15.52
C ILE A 514 -7.56 -6.63 15.43
N PRO A 515 -6.93 -7.58 14.69
CA PRO A 515 -5.49 -7.56 14.51
C PRO A 515 -5.07 -6.31 13.76
N PHE A 516 -3.80 -5.98 13.86
CA PHE A 516 -3.25 -4.84 13.14
C PHE A 516 -2.93 -5.21 11.70
N GLY A 517 -3.31 -4.35 10.77
CA GLY A 517 -3.31 -4.57 9.32
C GLY A 517 -2.85 -3.37 8.51
N VAL A 518 -2.63 -3.63 7.22
CA VAL A 518 -1.88 -2.77 6.30
C VAL A 518 -2.80 -1.76 5.63
N HIS A 519 -3.66 -2.23 4.73
CA HIS A 519 -4.53 -1.38 3.95
C HIS A 519 -6.01 -1.68 4.17
N THR A 520 -6.81 -0.64 3.96
CA THR A 520 -8.27 -0.68 4.02
C THR A 520 -8.88 -0.50 2.64
N HIS A 521 -10.01 -1.14 2.41
CA HIS A 521 -10.82 -0.93 1.22
C HIS A 521 -12.29 -0.85 1.61
N PHE A 522 -13.03 0.11 1.07
CA PHE A 522 -14.46 0.25 1.36
C PHE A 522 -15.30 0.01 0.13
N ILE A 523 -16.25 -0.92 0.25
CA ILE A 523 -17.25 -1.20 -0.77
C ILE A 523 -18.55 -0.54 -0.31
N GLN A 524 -18.85 0.64 -0.87
CA GLN A 524 -20.13 1.30 -0.65
C GLN A 524 -21.25 0.39 -1.17
N ARG A 525 -22.27 0.18 -0.32
CA ARG A 525 -23.48 -0.54 -0.70
C ARG A 525 -24.66 0.40 -0.52
N PHE A 526 -25.50 0.46 -1.55
CA PHE A 526 -26.69 1.32 -1.63
C PHE A 526 -26.33 2.81 -1.71
N LEU A 527 -26.95 3.48 -2.70
CA LEU A 527 -27.11 4.93 -2.80
C LEU A 527 -28.58 5.20 -3.14
#